data_AF-A0A1F4NQY5-F1
#
_entry.id   AF-A0A1F4NQY5-F1
#
_cell.length_a   1.000
_cell.length_b   1.000
_cell.length_c   1.000
_cell.angle_alpha   90.00
_cell.angle_beta   90.00
_cell.angle_gamma   90.00
#
_symmetry.space_group_name_H-M   'P 1'
#
loop_
_entity.id
_entity.type
_entity.pdbx_description
1 polymer ?
#
loop_
_entity_poly.entity_id
_entity_poly.type
_entity_poly.pdbx_seq_one_letter_code
_entity_poly.pdbx_strand_id
1 'polypeptide(L)'
;MMKSSILRVETVKGDKYEKYLLKCKKELDKWFGVSVNIPRVLFVQSRKEYNKIMGFKTEAWQVGNSENGVIYILDPKIYTKESDHKDIKRFWLVLKHEYVHLYWHQITKAWNPRWLNEGLACYLAGQEKKTPSQEVVIDVQEYFSHGGMFVYGLGYFWVNYLVKKFGKTKLLNLIKSVDADITAKKFEVKFKRIYGFGLDKKSLKGRIGSKQGFS
;
A
#
# COMPACT_ATOMS: atom_id res chain seq x y z
N MET A 1 1.29 -23.47 -32.87
CA MET A 1 1.93 -23.79 -31.58
C MET A 1 1.68 -22.65 -30.61
N MET A 2 0.88 -22.85 -29.56
CA MET A 2 0.78 -21.88 -28.46
C MET A 2 2.11 -21.90 -27.70
N LYS A 3 2.85 -20.79 -27.73
CA LYS A 3 3.96 -20.59 -26.81
C LYS A 3 3.40 -20.69 -25.39
N SER A 4 3.79 -21.73 -24.66
CA SER A 4 3.55 -21.84 -23.23
C SER A 4 3.97 -20.52 -22.57
N SER A 5 3.03 -19.85 -21.91
CA SER A 5 3.23 -18.57 -21.22
C SER A 5 4.11 -18.78 -20.00
N ILE A 6 5.43 -18.70 -20.20
CA ILE A 6 6.39 -18.76 -19.12
C ILE A 6 6.32 -17.41 -18.40
N LEU A 7 5.70 -17.38 -17.22
CA LEU A 7 5.96 -16.34 -16.24
C LEU A 7 7.47 -16.29 -16.06
N ARG A 8 8.09 -15.14 -16.36
CA ARG A 8 9.52 -14.98 -16.13
C ARG A 8 9.71 -14.87 -14.63
N VAL A 9 9.96 -16.01 -14.00
CA VAL A 9 10.38 -16.11 -12.60
C VAL A 9 11.83 -15.65 -12.56
N GLU A 10 12.06 -14.37 -12.31
CA GLU A 10 13.41 -13.91 -12.00
C GLU A 10 13.55 -13.79 -10.49
N THR A 11 14.11 -14.81 -9.86
CA THR A 11 14.88 -14.57 -8.64
C THR A 11 16.13 -13.83 -9.07
N VAL A 12 16.10 -12.54 -8.83
CA VAL A 12 16.83 -11.54 -9.61
C VAL A 12 18.24 -11.34 -9.02
N LYS A 13 18.94 -12.44 -8.72
CA LYS A 13 20.22 -12.39 -8.01
C LYS A 13 21.29 -11.71 -8.86
N GLY A 14 21.93 -10.67 -8.31
CA GLY A 14 23.04 -9.91 -8.87
C GLY A 14 22.66 -8.68 -9.68
N ASP A 15 21.37 -8.41 -9.90
CA ASP A 15 20.95 -7.37 -10.85
C ASP A 15 20.40 -6.08 -10.18
N LYS A 16 19.96 -5.11 -11.00
CA LYS A 16 19.47 -3.81 -10.52
C LYS A 16 18.22 -3.92 -9.63
N TYR A 17 17.39 -4.95 -9.82
CA TYR A 17 16.17 -5.16 -9.05
C TYR A 17 16.50 -5.73 -7.66
N GLU A 18 17.46 -6.67 -7.55
CA GLU A 18 17.88 -7.17 -6.22
C GLU A 18 18.56 -6.05 -5.43
N LYS A 19 19.44 -5.26 -6.06
CA LYS A 19 20.03 -4.08 -5.40
C LYS A 19 18.96 -3.11 -4.89
N TYR A 20 17.90 -2.89 -5.68
CA TYR A 20 16.77 -2.07 -5.27
C TYR A 20 16.00 -2.70 -4.09
N LEU A 21 15.68 -3.99 -4.16
CA LEU A 21 14.98 -4.71 -3.09
C LEU A 21 15.78 -4.76 -1.79
N LEU A 22 17.10 -4.94 -1.86
CA LEU A 22 18.00 -4.87 -0.69
C LEU A 22 17.98 -3.48 -0.05
N LYS A 23 18.00 -2.42 -0.86
CA LYS A 23 17.85 -1.04 -0.37
C LYS A 23 16.48 -0.86 0.30
N CYS A 24 15.40 -1.29 -0.35
CA CYS A 24 14.06 -1.24 0.22
C CYS A 24 13.99 -2.00 1.54
N LYS A 25 14.54 -3.22 1.60
CA LYS A 25 14.60 -4.03 2.83
C LYS A 25 15.27 -3.26 3.96
N LYS A 26 16.45 -2.67 3.75
CA LYS A 26 17.15 -1.89 4.78
C LYS A 26 16.31 -0.71 5.29
N GLU A 27 15.66 0.01 4.37
CA GLU A 27 14.80 1.14 4.71
C GLU A 27 13.54 0.71 5.49
N LEU A 28 12.86 -0.33 5.01
CA LEU A 28 11.61 -0.83 5.57
C LEU A 28 11.85 -1.57 6.89
N ASP A 29 12.92 -2.36 7.03
CA ASP A 29 13.31 -2.99 8.30
C ASP A 29 13.51 -1.93 9.39
N LYS A 30 14.25 -0.86 9.06
CA LYS A 30 14.45 0.28 9.97
C LYS A 30 13.14 1.01 10.25
N TRP A 31 12.26 1.14 9.25
CA TRP A 31 10.99 1.82 9.45
C TRP A 31 10.05 1.02 10.36
N PHE A 32 9.82 -0.26 10.08
CA PHE A 32 8.90 -1.09 10.84
C PHE A 32 9.47 -1.60 12.17
N GLY A 33 10.79 -1.69 12.30
CA GLY A 33 11.46 -2.32 13.44
C GLY A 33 11.31 -3.85 13.47
N VAL A 34 10.95 -4.46 12.34
CA VAL A 34 10.90 -5.91 12.12
C VAL A 34 11.50 -6.21 10.75
N SER A 35 11.96 -7.44 10.55
CA SER A 35 12.54 -7.88 9.27
C SER A 35 11.58 -8.76 8.49
N VAL A 36 11.43 -8.48 7.19
CA VAL A 36 10.75 -9.36 6.22
C VAL A 36 11.79 -9.91 5.23
N ASN A 37 11.61 -11.14 4.76
CA ASN A 37 12.45 -11.72 3.72
C ASN A 37 12.39 -10.88 2.43
N ILE A 38 13.43 -10.96 1.62
CA ILE A 38 13.41 -10.36 0.27
C ILE A 38 12.39 -11.16 -0.56
N PRO A 39 11.40 -10.48 -1.18
CA PRO A 39 10.36 -11.18 -1.91
C PRO A 39 10.89 -11.75 -3.22
N ARG A 40 10.23 -12.81 -3.67
CA ARG A 40 10.37 -13.26 -5.07
C ARG A 40 9.59 -12.28 -5.94
N VAL A 41 10.17 -11.83 -7.05
CA VAL A 41 9.49 -10.94 -8.00
C VAL A 41 9.21 -11.71 -9.28
N LEU A 42 7.95 -11.68 -9.73
CA LEU A 42 7.50 -12.32 -10.95
C LEU A 42 7.11 -11.24 -11.95
N PHE A 43 7.90 -11.14 -13.03
CA PHE A 43 7.64 -10.21 -14.12
C PHE A 43 6.64 -10.79 -15.10
N VAL A 44 5.44 -10.22 -15.09
CA VAL A 44 4.32 -10.67 -15.89
C VAL A 44 4.40 -10.02 -17.26
N GLN A 45 4.37 -10.84 -18.32
CA GLN A 45 4.73 -10.40 -19.68
C GLN A 45 3.55 -9.83 -20.47
N SER A 46 2.34 -9.86 -19.91
CA SER A 46 1.16 -9.18 -20.45
C SER A 46 0.07 -8.91 -19.40
N ARG A 47 -0.79 -7.94 -19.66
CA ARG A 47 -2.00 -7.61 -18.92
C ARG A 47 -2.96 -8.79 -18.89
N LYS A 48 -3.02 -9.55 -19.99
CA LYS A 48 -3.86 -10.76 -20.08
C LYS A 48 -3.39 -11.82 -19.08
N GLU A 49 -2.09 -12.05 -18.99
CA GLU A 49 -1.51 -12.95 -17.97
C GLU A 49 -1.72 -12.40 -16.57
N TYR A 50 -1.52 -11.10 -16.36
CA TYR A 50 -1.72 -10.45 -15.07
C TYR A 50 -3.15 -10.65 -14.57
N ASN A 51 -4.15 -10.39 -15.41
CA ASN A 51 -5.55 -10.65 -15.10
C ASN A 51 -5.82 -12.12 -14.76
N LYS A 52 -5.15 -13.06 -15.45
CA LYS A 52 -5.27 -14.50 -15.15
C LYS A 52 -4.73 -14.84 -13.77
N ILE A 53 -3.59 -14.26 -13.37
CA ILE A 53 -3.01 -14.44 -12.03
C ILE A 53 -3.94 -13.86 -10.96
N MET A 54 -4.53 -12.68 -11.23
CA MET A 54 -5.44 -12.02 -10.29
C MET A 54 -6.82 -12.69 -10.19
N GLY A 55 -7.20 -13.49 -11.20
CA GLY A 55 -8.51 -14.15 -11.27
C GLY A 55 -9.64 -13.23 -11.78
N PHE A 56 -9.34 -11.99 -12.15
CA PHE A 56 -10.31 -11.03 -12.68
C PHE A 56 -9.64 -10.02 -13.62
N LYS A 57 -10.44 -9.29 -14.40
CA LYS A 57 -9.93 -8.19 -15.24
C LYS A 57 -9.56 -7.01 -14.34
N THR A 58 -8.27 -6.67 -14.26
CA THR A 58 -7.82 -5.54 -13.46
C THR A 58 -7.91 -4.22 -14.22
N GLU A 59 -7.93 -3.13 -13.45
CA GLU A 59 -7.79 -1.79 -13.97
C GLU A 59 -6.37 -1.52 -14.50
N ALA A 60 -6.24 -0.51 -15.38
CA ALA A 60 -4.96 -0.16 -16.01
C ALA A 60 -3.91 0.34 -15.00
N TRP A 61 -4.32 1.02 -13.93
CA TRP A 61 -3.45 1.49 -12.85
C TRP A 61 -2.97 0.36 -11.92
N GLN A 62 -3.69 -0.77 -11.88
CA GLN A 62 -3.34 -1.88 -11.00
C GLN A 62 -2.29 -2.76 -11.71
N VAL A 63 -1.01 -2.44 -11.52
CA VAL A 63 0.11 -3.08 -12.24
C VAL A 63 0.97 -4.00 -11.36
N GLY A 64 0.70 -4.02 -10.05
CA GLY A 64 1.38 -4.82 -9.06
C GLY A 64 0.41 -5.41 -8.05
N ASN A 65 0.78 -6.55 -7.48
CA ASN A 65 0.15 -7.17 -6.32
C ASN A 65 1.20 -7.98 -5.55
N SER A 66 0.98 -8.19 -4.26
CA SER A 66 1.84 -8.96 -3.37
C SER A 66 1.03 -9.97 -2.56
N GLU A 67 1.52 -11.20 -2.53
CA GLU A 67 0.88 -12.28 -1.79
C GLU A 67 1.92 -13.34 -1.41
N ASN A 68 1.86 -13.84 -0.18
CA ASN A 68 2.69 -14.96 0.30
C ASN A 68 4.21 -14.81 0.03
N GLY A 69 4.74 -13.59 0.19
CA GLY A 69 6.16 -13.30 -0.04
C GLY A 69 6.57 -13.21 -1.52
N VAL A 70 5.60 -13.16 -2.42
CA VAL A 70 5.78 -12.99 -3.86
C VAL A 70 5.18 -11.64 -4.27
N ILE A 71 5.89 -10.92 -5.13
CA ILE A 71 5.38 -9.72 -5.83
C ILE A 71 5.17 -10.09 -7.29
N TYR A 72 3.94 -9.90 -7.77
CA TYR A 72 3.58 -9.98 -9.18
C TYR A 72 3.52 -8.56 -9.72
N ILE A 73 4.28 -8.27 -10.77
CA ILE A 73 4.30 -6.93 -11.36
C ILE A 73 4.48 -7.04 -12.87
N LEU A 74 3.84 -6.15 -13.63
CA LEU A 74 4.06 -6.09 -15.08
C LEU A 74 5.56 -5.89 -15.39
N ASP A 75 6.06 -6.63 -16.38
CA ASP A 75 7.46 -6.52 -16.80
C ASP A 75 7.78 -5.07 -17.22
N PRO A 76 8.91 -4.51 -16.76
CA PRO A 76 9.37 -3.17 -17.13
C PRO A 76 9.34 -2.87 -18.64
N LYS A 77 9.52 -3.88 -19.50
CA LYS A 77 9.47 -3.74 -20.96
C LYS A 77 8.06 -3.44 -21.50
N ILE A 78 7.01 -3.86 -20.79
CA ILE A 78 5.61 -3.64 -21.19
C ILE A 78 4.87 -2.67 -20.27
N TYR A 79 5.46 -2.31 -19.14
CA TYR A 79 4.83 -1.56 -18.06
C TYR A 79 4.11 -0.29 -18.56
N THR A 80 4.79 0.56 -19.33
CA THR A 80 4.21 1.82 -19.83
C THR A 80 3.25 1.63 -21.01
N LYS A 81 3.35 0.50 -21.71
CA LYS A 81 2.48 0.13 -22.83
C LYS A 81 1.13 -0.41 -22.34
N GLU A 82 1.13 -1.17 -21.25
CA GLU A 82 -0.04 -1.92 -20.76
C GLU A 82 -0.61 -1.38 -19.43
N SER A 83 -0.22 -0.16 -19.07
CA SER A 83 -0.78 0.58 -17.95
C SER A 83 -1.05 2.04 -18.31
N ASP A 84 -1.73 2.74 -17.41
CA ASP A 84 -1.89 4.19 -17.48
C ASP A 84 -0.63 4.95 -17.00
N HIS A 85 0.37 4.26 -16.48
CA HIS A 85 1.62 4.86 -16.01
C HIS A 85 2.55 5.11 -17.18
N LYS A 86 2.71 6.39 -17.56
CA LYS A 86 3.55 6.78 -18.70
C LYS A 86 5.03 6.96 -18.36
N ASP A 87 5.37 6.98 -17.07
CA ASP A 87 6.75 7.08 -16.60
C ASP A 87 7.23 5.75 -16.01
N ILE A 88 8.30 5.19 -16.60
CA ILE A 88 8.92 3.95 -16.12
C ILE A 88 9.50 4.09 -14.70
N LYS A 89 9.81 5.31 -14.22
CA LYS A 89 10.25 5.50 -12.83
C LYS A 89 9.19 5.06 -11.82
N ARG A 90 7.90 5.12 -12.18
CA ARG A 90 6.80 4.65 -11.33
C ARG A 90 6.87 3.15 -11.03
N PHE A 91 7.48 2.36 -11.92
CA PHE A 91 7.68 0.92 -11.69
C PHE A 91 8.40 0.67 -10.36
N TRP A 92 9.47 1.43 -10.08
CA TRP A 92 10.23 1.26 -8.84
C TRP A 92 9.40 1.60 -7.60
N LEU A 93 8.60 2.67 -7.69
CA LEU A 93 7.70 3.07 -6.61
C LEU A 93 6.63 2.00 -6.36
N VAL A 94 6.04 1.42 -7.41
CA VAL A 94 5.09 0.31 -7.26
C VAL A 94 5.77 -0.93 -6.68
N LEU A 95 6.98 -1.27 -7.12
CA LEU A 95 7.71 -2.40 -6.56
C LEU A 95 7.94 -2.25 -5.04
N LYS A 96 8.28 -1.04 -4.58
CA LYS A 96 8.39 -0.74 -3.14
C LYS A 96 7.03 -0.75 -2.44
N HIS A 97 5.97 -0.24 -3.08
CA HIS A 97 4.59 -0.28 -2.59
C HIS A 97 4.16 -1.72 -2.28
N GLU A 98 4.34 -2.63 -3.23
CA GLU A 98 4.03 -4.06 -3.04
C GLU A 98 4.91 -4.70 -1.96
N TYR A 99 6.14 -4.26 -1.79
CA TYR A 99 6.97 -4.77 -0.69
C TYR A 99 6.46 -4.30 0.69
N VAL A 100 5.93 -3.08 0.81
CA VAL A 100 5.35 -2.57 2.07
C VAL A 100 4.17 -3.43 2.52
N HIS A 101 3.35 -3.92 1.59
CA HIS A 101 2.23 -4.82 1.91
C HIS A 101 2.69 -6.13 2.56
N LEU A 102 3.88 -6.64 2.23
CA LEU A 102 4.44 -7.82 2.89
C LEU A 102 4.80 -7.55 4.36
N TYR A 103 5.34 -6.36 4.68
CA TYR A 103 5.55 -5.95 6.08
C TYR A 103 4.24 -5.81 6.82
N TRP A 104 3.25 -5.16 6.19
CA TRP A 104 1.91 -5.03 6.74
C TRP A 104 1.34 -6.40 7.10
N HIS A 105 1.32 -7.33 6.14
CA HIS A 105 0.73 -8.65 6.35
C HIS A 105 1.53 -9.48 7.37
N GLN A 106 2.86 -9.34 7.42
CA GLN A 106 3.68 -10.00 8.44
C GLN A 106 3.26 -9.57 9.86
N ILE A 107 2.99 -8.28 10.06
CA ILE A 107 2.65 -7.70 11.37
C ILE A 107 1.18 -7.98 11.74
N THR A 108 0.26 -7.74 10.81
CA THR A 108 -1.18 -7.68 11.12
C THR A 108 -1.93 -8.96 10.83
N LYS A 109 -1.39 -9.81 9.94
CA LYS A 109 -2.10 -10.97 9.35
C LYS A 109 -3.44 -10.60 8.70
N ALA A 110 -3.64 -9.33 8.35
CA ALA A 110 -4.86 -8.78 7.78
C ALA A 110 -4.55 -7.94 6.54
N TRP A 111 -5.58 -7.62 5.76
CA TRP A 111 -5.50 -6.64 4.66
C TRP A 111 -6.21 -5.32 4.97
N ASN A 112 -6.99 -5.31 6.06
CA ASN A 112 -7.79 -4.19 6.52
C ASN A 112 -7.13 -3.47 7.72
N PRO A 113 -7.36 -2.15 7.89
CA PRO A 113 -8.14 -1.27 7.02
C PRO A 113 -7.44 -1.02 5.69
N ARG A 114 -8.16 -1.12 4.56
CA ARG A 114 -7.59 -0.92 3.22
C ARG A 114 -6.98 0.48 3.06
N TRP A 115 -7.66 1.53 3.55
CA TRP A 115 -7.11 2.89 3.51
C TRP A 115 -5.76 2.99 4.23
N LEU A 116 -5.60 2.33 5.38
CA LEU A 116 -4.38 2.42 6.17
C LEU A 116 -3.26 1.62 5.52
N ASN A 117 -3.56 0.44 5.01
CA ASN A 117 -2.61 -0.43 4.32
C ASN A 117 -2.11 0.21 3.00
N GLU A 118 -3.03 0.58 2.09
CA GLU A 118 -2.69 1.24 0.82
C GLU A 118 -2.03 2.61 1.05
N GLY A 119 -2.51 3.37 2.04
CA GLY A 119 -1.94 4.65 2.42
C GLY A 119 -0.50 4.54 2.91
N LEU A 120 -0.21 3.52 3.72
CA LEU A 120 1.13 3.26 4.24
C LEU A 120 2.08 2.87 3.12
N ALA A 121 1.61 2.01 2.21
CA ALA A 121 2.36 1.61 1.03
C ALA A 121 2.68 2.81 0.13
N CYS A 122 1.71 3.70 -0.12
CA CYS A 122 1.96 4.96 -0.85
C CYS A 122 3.00 5.84 -0.15
N TYR A 123 2.82 6.06 1.16
CA TYR A 123 3.67 6.93 1.97
C TYR A 123 5.13 6.46 1.97
N LEU A 124 5.37 5.17 2.21
CA LEU A 124 6.72 4.61 2.27
C LEU A 124 7.35 4.40 0.89
N ALA A 125 6.53 4.18 -0.14
CA ALA A 125 6.99 4.11 -1.52
C ALA A 125 7.38 5.48 -2.08
N GLY A 126 6.97 6.59 -1.46
CA GLY A 126 7.12 7.94 -2.01
C GLY A 126 6.15 8.20 -3.17
N GLN A 127 5.01 7.50 -3.20
CA GLN A 127 3.95 7.75 -4.17
C GLN A 127 3.04 8.85 -3.64
N GLU A 128 3.47 10.10 -3.77
CA GLU A 128 2.66 11.25 -3.40
C GLU A 128 1.30 11.21 -4.11
N LYS A 129 0.24 11.49 -3.35
CA LYS A 129 -1.13 11.53 -3.86
C LYS A 129 -1.71 12.92 -3.65
N LYS A 130 -2.62 13.30 -4.54
CA LYS A 130 -3.43 14.51 -4.35
C LYS A 130 -4.26 14.35 -3.08
N THR A 131 -4.31 15.40 -2.29
CA THR A 131 -5.16 15.48 -1.11
C THR A 131 -6.63 15.36 -1.54
N PRO A 132 -7.41 14.41 -0.99
CA PRO A 132 -8.84 14.33 -1.26
C PRO A 132 -9.59 15.54 -0.69
N SER A 133 -10.85 15.70 -1.11
CA SER A 133 -11.71 16.71 -0.51
C SER A 133 -11.97 16.41 0.98
N GLN A 134 -12.35 17.44 1.74
CA GLN A 134 -12.60 17.28 3.17
C GLN A 134 -13.70 16.27 3.46
N GLU A 135 -14.73 16.20 2.62
CA GLU A 135 -15.85 15.26 2.72
C GLU A 135 -15.37 13.81 2.64
N VAL A 136 -14.43 13.51 1.73
CA VAL A 136 -13.86 12.16 1.61
C VAL A 136 -12.98 11.83 2.81
N VAL A 137 -12.19 12.80 3.28
CA VAL A 137 -11.29 12.61 4.41
C VAL A 137 -12.05 12.30 5.70
N ILE A 138 -13.17 12.96 5.96
CA ILE A 138 -13.98 12.74 7.17
C ILE A 138 -14.84 11.47 7.12
N ASP A 139 -14.91 10.80 5.96
CA ASP A 139 -15.70 9.56 5.72
C ASP A 139 -14.80 8.32 5.72
N VAL A 140 -13.59 8.41 6.27
CA VAL A 140 -12.57 7.35 6.24
C VAL A 140 -13.04 5.99 6.76
N GLN A 141 -14.01 5.97 7.67
CA GLN A 141 -14.60 4.73 8.20
C GLN A 141 -15.29 3.90 7.12
N GLU A 142 -15.95 4.55 6.16
CA GLU A 142 -16.60 3.87 5.04
C GLU A 142 -15.54 3.08 4.27
N TYR A 143 -14.32 3.60 4.13
CA TYR A 143 -13.24 2.97 3.37
C TYR A 143 -12.45 1.90 4.14
N PHE A 144 -13.02 1.31 5.19
CA PHE A 144 -12.37 0.24 5.95
C PHE A 144 -12.05 -0.98 5.08
N SER A 145 -13.02 -1.45 4.28
CA SER A 145 -12.87 -2.61 3.39
C SER A 145 -12.94 -2.26 1.90
N HIS A 146 -13.17 -1.00 1.55
CA HIS A 146 -13.28 -0.60 0.15
C HIS A 146 -11.92 -0.62 -0.53
N GLY A 147 -11.89 -1.10 -1.77
CA GLY A 147 -10.75 -0.97 -2.69
C GLY A 147 -10.95 0.18 -3.68
N GLY A 148 -10.04 0.26 -4.65
CA GLY A 148 -10.12 1.22 -5.75
C GLY A 148 -9.24 2.45 -5.58
N MET A 149 -9.14 3.25 -6.64
CA MET A 149 -8.16 4.34 -6.76
C MET A 149 -8.27 5.40 -5.66
N PHE A 150 -9.48 5.69 -5.17
CA PHE A 150 -9.71 6.71 -4.15
C PHE A 150 -9.06 6.38 -2.80
N VAL A 151 -8.96 5.09 -2.46
CA VAL A 151 -8.40 4.61 -1.19
C VAL A 151 -6.93 4.99 -1.05
N TYR A 152 -6.19 5.07 -2.16
CA TYR A 152 -4.79 5.46 -2.17
C TYR A 152 -4.60 6.91 -1.72
N GLY A 153 -5.40 7.84 -2.25
CA GLY A 153 -5.32 9.26 -1.90
C GLY A 153 -5.76 9.53 -0.45
N LEU A 154 -6.90 8.95 -0.05
CA LEU A 154 -7.40 9.01 1.31
C LEU A 154 -6.42 8.40 2.32
N GLY A 155 -5.91 7.22 2.00
CA GLY A 155 -4.93 6.52 2.82
C GLY A 155 -3.64 7.31 2.99
N TYR A 156 -3.09 7.80 1.88
CA TYR A 156 -1.87 8.61 1.89
C TYR A 156 -2.04 9.87 2.75
N PHE A 157 -3.16 10.58 2.60
CA PHE A 157 -3.50 11.74 3.43
C PHE A 157 -3.47 11.38 4.92
N TRP A 158 -4.18 10.33 5.32
CA TRP A 158 -4.30 9.95 6.72
C TRP A 158 -2.98 9.47 7.31
N VAL A 159 -2.23 8.63 6.60
CA VAL A 159 -0.91 8.20 7.08
C VAL A 159 0.02 9.39 7.24
N ASN A 160 0.08 10.28 6.25
CA ASN A 160 0.90 11.48 6.33
C ASN A 160 0.48 12.39 7.50
N TYR A 161 -0.82 12.64 7.68
CA TYR A 161 -1.35 13.40 8.80
C TYR A 161 -0.99 12.78 10.15
N LEU A 162 -1.21 11.47 10.31
CA LEU A 162 -0.95 10.77 11.57
C LEU A 162 0.54 10.78 11.92
N VAL A 163 1.42 10.55 10.93
CA VAL A 163 2.87 10.61 11.14
C VAL A 163 3.32 12.03 11.47
N LYS A 164 2.88 13.05 10.71
CA LYS A 164 3.28 14.44 10.94
C LYS A 164 2.78 14.96 12.29
N LYS A 165 1.54 14.66 12.67
CA LYS A 165 0.91 15.22 13.87
C LYS A 165 1.25 14.43 15.15
N PHE A 166 1.40 13.12 15.06
CA PHE A 166 1.55 12.26 16.24
C PHE A 166 2.80 11.39 16.25
N GLY A 167 3.59 11.42 15.18
CA GLY A 167 4.84 10.68 15.07
C GLY A 167 4.67 9.23 14.62
N LYS A 168 5.74 8.72 14.01
CA LYS A 168 5.87 7.35 13.51
C LYS A 168 5.54 6.29 14.58
N THR A 169 6.03 6.45 15.81
CA THR A 169 5.85 5.46 16.88
C THR A 169 4.37 5.20 17.16
N LYS A 170 3.54 6.26 17.17
CA LYS A 170 2.11 6.13 17.43
C LYS A 170 1.38 5.41 16.29
N LEU A 171 1.78 5.66 15.04
CA LEU A 171 1.29 4.92 13.88
C LEU A 171 1.67 3.44 13.94
N LEU A 172 2.91 3.11 14.30
CA LEU A 172 3.34 1.71 14.46
C LEU A 172 2.55 1.01 15.56
N ASN A 173 2.23 1.69 16.67
CA ASN A 173 1.37 1.12 17.72
C ASN A 173 -0.04 0.82 17.21
N LEU A 174 -0.59 1.67 16.34
CA LEU A 174 -1.87 1.40 15.67
C LEU A 174 -1.77 0.16 14.78
N ILE A 175 -0.76 0.08 13.92
CA ILE A 175 -0.56 -1.05 13.00
C ILE A 175 -0.42 -2.36 13.78
N LYS A 176 0.43 -2.40 14.81
CA LYS A 176 0.64 -3.58 15.67
C LYS A 176 -0.61 -3.98 16.46
N SER A 177 -1.58 -3.09 16.59
CA SER A 177 -2.85 -3.40 17.25
C SER A 177 -3.85 -4.09 16.30
N VAL A 178 -3.61 -4.09 15.00
CA VAL A 178 -4.46 -4.77 14.00
C VAL A 178 -4.16 -6.27 14.01
N ASP A 179 -5.21 -7.08 14.12
CA ASP A 179 -5.20 -8.54 14.12
C ASP A 179 -5.95 -9.12 12.90
N ALA A 180 -5.81 -10.43 12.67
CA ALA A 180 -6.38 -11.11 11.50
C ALA A 180 -7.92 -10.99 11.40
N ASP A 181 -8.61 -10.95 12.55
CA ASP A 181 -10.06 -10.89 12.69
C ASP A 181 -10.58 -9.45 12.92
N ILE A 182 -9.78 -8.46 12.51
CA ILE A 182 -10.12 -7.04 12.66
C ILE A 182 -11.39 -6.70 11.88
N THR A 183 -12.32 -6.03 12.57
CA THR A 183 -13.53 -5.43 11.97
C THR A 183 -13.46 -3.91 12.08
N ALA A 184 -14.27 -3.20 11.29
CA ALA A 184 -14.32 -1.73 11.35
C ALA A 184 -14.55 -1.22 12.79
N LYS A 185 -15.50 -1.83 13.51
CA LYS A 185 -15.81 -1.50 14.90
C LYS A 185 -14.64 -1.78 15.85
N LYS A 186 -13.99 -2.94 15.74
CA LYS A 186 -12.80 -3.27 16.56
C LYS A 186 -11.68 -2.28 16.29
N PHE A 187 -11.43 -1.97 15.02
CA PHE A 187 -10.40 -1.03 14.61
C PHE A 187 -10.66 0.38 15.17
N GLU A 188 -11.90 0.86 15.10
CA GLU A 188 -12.27 2.17 15.65
C GLU A 188 -12.01 2.26 17.17
N VAL A 189 -12.36 1.21 17.92
CA VAL A 189 -12.05 1.15 19.36
C VAL A 189 -10.55 1.24 19.61
N LYS A 190 -9.74 0.47 18.87
CA LYS A 190 -8.28 0.49 18.99
C LYS A 190 -7.71 1.85 18.60
N PHE A 191 -8.20 2.44 17.50
CA PHE A 191 -7.82 3.77 17.04
C PHE A 191 -8.10 4.82 18.12
N LYS A 192 -9.32 4.86 18.65
CA LYS A 192 -9.73 5.83 19.67
C LYS A 192 -8.90 5.70 20.94
N ARG A 193 -8.61 4.48 21.38
CA ARG A 193 -7.73 4.23 22.53
C ARG A 193 -6.33 4.80 22.33
N ILE A 194 -5.76 4.67 21.13
CA ILE A 194 -4.41 5.12 20.82
C ILE A 194 -4.38 6.64 20.63
N TYR A 195 -5.30 7.19 19.84
CA TYR A 195 -5.25 8.59 19.42
C TYR A 195 -6.06 9.55 20.31
N GLY A 196 -6.97 9.05 21.14
CA GLY A 196 -7.84 9.85 21.99
C GLY A 196 -9.03 10.47 21.26
N PHE A 197 -9.28 10.11 20.01
CA PHE A 197 -10.43 10.58 19.22
C PHE A 197 -10.95 9.50 18.25
N GLY A 198 -12.22 9.59 17.86
CA GLY A 198 -12.85 8.67 16.92
C GLY A 198 -12.59 9.04 15.45
N LEU A 199 -12.82 8.08 14.56
CA LEU A 199 -12.78 8.31 13.11
C LEU A 199 -14.14 8.75 12.54
N ASP A 200 -15.13 8.97 13.40
CA ASP A 200 -16.46 9.42 13.00
C ASP A 200 -16.47 10.89 12.54
N LYS A 201 -17.41 11.23 11.65
CA LYS A 201 -17.58 12.59 11.11
C LYS A 201 -17.53 13.69 12.17
N LYS A 202 -18.18 13.47 13.33
CA LYS A 202 -18.27 14.48 14.40
C LYS A 202 -16.90 14.70 15.04
N SER A 203 -16.17 13.63 15.35
CA SER A 203 -14.81 13.69 15.88
C SER A 203 -13.82 14.37 14.92
N LEU A 204 -14.02 14.21 13.60
CA LEU A 204 -13.06 14.65 12.59
C LEU A 204 -13.26 16.09 12.09
N LYS A 205 -14.51 16.56 11.97
CA LYS A 205 -14.82 17.91 11.44
C LYS A 205 -14.04 19.03 12.12
N GLY A 206 -13.92 18.99 13.46
CA GLY A 206 -13.17 19.99 14.24
C GLY A 206 -11.65 19.78 14.30
N ARG A 207 -11.14 18.65 13.80
CA ARG A 207 -9.70 18.29 13.88
C ARG A 207 -8.96 18.51 12.56
N ILE A 208 -9.67 18.29 11.47
CA ILE A 208 -9.13 18.38 10.11
C ILE A 208 -9.54 19.71 9.46
N GLY A 209 -10.64 20.31 9.92
CA GLY A 209 -11.15 21.60 9.46
C GLY A 209 -10.59 22.79 10.25
N SER A 210 -9.48 23.34 9.77
CA SER A 210 -9.09 24.77 9.83
C SER A 210 -7.56 24.87 9.66
N LYS A 211 -7.12 25.04 8.41
CA LYS A 211 -5.73 25.37 7.99
C LYS A 211 -4.59 24.38 8.33
N GLN A 212 -4.72 23.46 9.28
CA GLN A 212 -3.62 22.59 9.73
C GLN A 212 -3.47 21.27 8.95
N GLY A 213 -4.46 20.87 8.16
CA GLY A 213 -4.48 19.57 7.46
C GLY A 213 -4.27 19.63 5.95
N PHE A 214 -4.35 20.81 5.33
CA PHE A 214 -4.43 20.98 3.88
C PHE A 214 -3.33 21.87 3.28
N SER A 215 -2.31 22.23 4.07
CA SER A 215 -1.14 22.99 3.62
C SER A 215 -0.01 22.08 3.12
#